data_AF-A0A4Y3PV47-F1
#
_entry.id   AF-A0A4Y3PV47-F1
#
_cell.length_a   1.000
_cell.length_b   1.000
_cell.length_c   1.000
_cell.angle_alpha   90.00
_cell.angle_beta   90.00
_cell.angle_gamma   90.00
#
_symmetry.space_group_name_H-M   'P 1'
#
loop_
_entity.id
_entity.type
_entity.pdbx_description
1 polymer ?
#
loop_
_entity_poly.entity_id
_entity_poly.type
_entity_poly.pdbx_seq_one_letter_code
_entity_poly.pdbx_strand_id
1 'polypeptide(L)'
;MTKGAFYGDIPVIFVPITRGNLGVYSKNGDWSEGTVPSKIVDRYKRILNGEQKRFSPYEFEDAQYRKQKVQLIVRYAIENVKKWTPEQARRELSLEDIKQLKLHLIREYIEPPIEAKAEDVYYFVEFAYPYLPRLTEKQRALWVYQEVLSGIRRHFPPAYFQSVKGEERAKICVDYMCQHLLQLSDLRELPRLFSKTERAYSLLKQYKLKILVDTLYFSPFDMVTEMYPELSHPSYWEEE
;
A
#
# COMPACT_ATOMS: atom_id res chain seq x y z
N MET A 1 -24.85 -2.42 13.51
CA MET A 1 -24.06 -3.42 12.76
C MET A 1 -22.92 -2.70 12.07
N THR A 2 -21.80 -2.55 12.77
CA THR A 2 -20.58 -1.86 12.29
C THR A 2 -19.58 -2.93 11.85
N LYS A 3 -19.32 -3.02 10.54
CA LYS A 3 -18.26 -3.88 9.99
C LYS A 3 -16.92 -3.18 10.25
N GLY A 4 -16.24 -3.55 11.33
CA GLY A 4 -14.83 -3.24 11.53
C GLY A 4 -13.99 -4.10 10.60
N ALA A 5 -13.00 -3.48 9.95
CA ALA A 5 -12.00 -4.21 9.18
C ALA A 5 -11.12 -5.02 10.15
N PHE A 6 -11.36 -6.34 10.21
CA PHE A 6 -10.46 -7.28 10.85
C PHE A 6 -9.29 -7.53 9.91
N TYR A 7 -8.08 -7.14 10.33
CA TYR A 7 -6.87 -7.70 9.73
C TYR A 7 -6.69 -9.11 10.31
N GLY A 8 -6.62 -10.10 9.42
CA GLY A 8 -6.56 -11.52 9.75
C GLY A 8 -5.50 -11.89 10.78
N ASP A 9 -5.72 -13.06 11.39
CA ASP A 9 -5.04 -13.66 12.55
C ASP A 9 -3.51 -13.81 12.44
N ILE A 10 -2.78 -12.68 12.36
CA ILE A 10 -1.33 -12.64 12.53
C ILE A 10 -1.03 -11.91 13.85
N PRO A 11 -0.51 -12.61 14.87
CA PRO A 11 -0.17 -11.97 16.14
C PRO A 11 1.02 -11.03 15.95
N VAL A 12 0.77 -9.72 16.07
CA VAL A 12 1.81 -8.69 16.11
C VAL A 12 2.11 -8.40 17.57
N ILE A 13 3.29 -8.79 18.04
CA ILE A 13 3.77 -8.51 19.40
C ILE A 13 4.13 -7.02 19.48
N PHE A 14 3.45 -6.26 20.33
CA PHE A 14 3.71 -4.84 20.59
C PHE A 14 4.72 -4.69 21.74
N VAL A 15 5.84 -4.02 21.48
CA VAL A 15 6.74 -3.53 22.53
C VAL A 15 6.52 -2.01 22.65
N PRO A 16 6.16 -1.48 23.83
CA PRO A 16 5.97 -0.05 24.02
C PRO A 16 7.33 0.66 24.07
N ILE A 17 7.54 1.65 23.19
CA ILE A 17 8.68 2.57 23.30
C ILE A 17 8.17 3.87 23.93
N THR A 18 8.82 4.26 25.03
CA THR A 18 8.52 5.44 25.83
C THR A 18 8.71 6.76 25.06
N ARG A 19 7.80 7.70 25.35
CA ARG A 19 7.68 9.06 24.80
C ARG A 19 9.01 9.82 24.70
N GLY A 20 9.30 10.34 23.50
CA GLY A 20 10.37 11.33 23.27
C GLY A 20 9.79 12.60 22.64
N ASN A 21 10.02 13.74 23.29
CA ASN A 21 9.61 15.07 22.83
C ASN A 21 10.25 15.42 21.47
N LEU A 22 9.45 15.98 20.56
CA LEU A 22 9.92 16.52 19.28
C LEU A 22 10.61 17.87 19.51
N GLY A 23 11.94 17.89 19.47
CA GLY A 23 12.76 19.10 19.36
C GLY A 23 13.94 18.85 18.42
N VAL A 24 14.19 19.78 17.50
CA VAL A 24 15.37 19.76 16.62
C VAL A 24 16.41 20.70 17.22
N TYR A 25 17.59 20.18 17.57
CA TYR A 25 18.74 20.97 18.04
C TYR A 25 19.57 21.42 16.84
N SER A 26 19.80 22.73 16.70
CA SER A 26 20.85 23.30 15.83
C SER A 26 22.08 23.60 16.68
N LYS A 27 23.27 23.28 16.16
CA LYS A 27 24.54 23.32 16.91
C LYS A 27 25.08 24.72 17.22
N ASN A 28 24.47 25.80 16.73
CA ASN A 28 25.06 27.15 16.83
C ASN A 28 24.06 28.19 17.34
N GLY A 29 23.60 28.07 18.59
CA GLY A 29 23.28 29.16 19.54
C GLY A 29 22.45 30.40 19.15
N ASP A 30 21.99 30.59 17.92
CA ASP A 30 21.32 31.80 17.45
C ASP A 30 19.82 31.57 17.23
N TRP A 31 19.02 32.43 17.87
CA TRP A 31 17.59 32.54 17.64
C TRP A 31 17.34 33.26 16.30
N SER A 32 16.83 32.52 15.32
CA SER A 32 16.18 33.10 14.13
C SER A 32 14.69 32.85 14.21
N GLU A 33 13.93 33.94 14.27
CA GLU A 33 12.47 33.93 14.38
C GLU A 33 11.85 33.46 13.04
N GLY A 34 11.30 32.24 13.05
CA GLY A 34 10.43 31.75 11.99
C GLY A 34 10.84 30.43 11.35
N THR A 35 10.96 29.36 12.14
CA THR A 35 11.08 28.01 11.60
C THR A 35 9.81 27.66 10.79
N VAL A 36 9.99 27.26 9.53
CA VAL A 36 8.94 26.82 8.58
C VAL A 36 7.86 25.90 9.21
N PRO A 37 8.18 25.00 10.16
CA PRO A 37 7.19 24.18 10.86
C PRO A 37 6.05 24.93 11.55
N SER A 38 6.30 26.10 12.14
CA SER A 38 5.25 26.82 12.88
C SER A 38 4.26 27.50 11.93
N LYS A 39 4.77 28.14 10.87
CA LYS A 39 3.95 28.96 9.97
C LYS A 39 2.91 28.15 9.19
N ILE A 40 3.22 26.90 8.83
CA ILE A 40 2.27 26.04 8.10
C ILE A 40 1.13 25.55 8.98
N VAL A 41 1.41 25.21 10.24
CA VAL A 41 0.40 24.77 11.20
C VAL A 41 -0.55 25.93 11.52
N ASP A 42 -0.05 27.15 11.69
CA ASP A 42 -0.91 28.31 11.94
C ASP A 42 -1.80 28.66 10.74
N ARG A 43 -1.30 28.49 9.52
CA ARG A 43 -2.13 28.57 8.31
C ARG A 43 -3.21 27.50 8.29
N TYR A 44 -2.86 26.26 8.64
CA TYR A 44 -3.82 25.18 8.73
C TYR A 44 -4.90 25.43 9.79
N LYS A 45 -4.56 25.96 10.97
CA LYS A 45 -5.54 26.37 12.00
C LYS A 45 -6.53 27.40 11.45
N ARG A 46 -6.06 28.42 10.74
CA ARG A 46 -6.95 29.41 10.08
C ARG A 46 -7.88 28.77 9.07
N ILE A 47 -7.43 27.73 8.36
CA ILE A 47 -8.28 26.97 7.43
C ILE A 47 -9.34 26.16 8.18
N LEU A 48 -8.98 25.51 9.29
CA LEU A 48 -9.92 24.79 10.14
C LEU A 48 -10.99 25.72 10.75
N ASN A 49 -10.59 26.92 11.16
CA ASN A 49 -11.49 27.94 11.72
C ASN A 49 -12.38 28.64 10.66
N GLY A 50 -12.14 28.39 9.37
CA GLY A 50 -12.86 29.05 8.28
C GLY A 50 -12.39 30.48 7.96
N GLU A 51 -11.36 30.97 8.63
CA GLU A 51 -10.73 32.27 8.36
C GLU A 51 -10.02 32.29 6.99
N GLN A 52 -9.60 31.11 6.51
CA GLN A 52 -8.94 30.93 5.22
C GLN A 52 -9.54 29.73 4.47
N LYS A 53 -9.87 29.86 3.18
CA LYS A 53 -10.52 28.78 2.43
C LYS A 53 -9.58 27.63 2.03
N ARG A 54 -8.32 27.95 1.71
CA ARG A 54 -7.32 27.01 1.17
C ARG A 54 -5.90 27.48 1.42
N PHE A 55 -4.93 26.60 1.29
CA PHE A 55 -3.51 26.96 1.29
C PHE A 55 -3.17 27.86 0.08
N SER A 56 -2.09 28.64 0.20
CA SER A 56 -1.55 29.41 -0.93
C SER A 56 -1.07 28.45 -2.02
N PRO A 57 -1.24 28.75 -3.32
CA PRO A 57 -0.68 27.93 -4.40
C PRO A 57 0.83 27.68 -4.26
N TYR A 58 1.56 28.70 -3.77
CA TYR A 58 3.00 28.68 -3.56
C TYR A 58 3.42 27.91 -2.28
N GLU A 59 2.48 27.46 -1.45
CA GLU A 59 2.80 26.90 -0.13
C GLU A 59 3.58 25.58 -0.23
N PHE A 60 3.35 24.81 -1.31
CA PHE A 60 3.91 23.48 -1.51
C PHE A 60 4.81 23.37 -2.75
N GLU A 61 5.22 24.50 -3.34
CA GLU A 61 6.11 24.49 -4.52
C GLU A 61 7.50 23.95 -4.22
N ASP A 62 8.06 24.29 -3.06
CA ASP A 62 9.37 23.81 -2.64
C ASP A 62 9.30 22.32 -2.27
N ALA A 63 9.80 21.47 -3.17
CA ALA A 63 9.81 20.03 -3.01
C ALA A 63 10.61 19.57 -1.78
N GLN A 64 11.64 20.31 -1.35
CA GLN A 64 12.48 19.98 -0.21
C GLN A 64 11.67 20.02 1.10
N TYR A 65 10.79 21.01 1.25
CA TYR A 65 9.98 21.18 2.47
C TYR A 65 8.54 20.68 2.34
N ARG A 66 8.04 20.46 1.11
CA ARG A 66 6.67 19.99 0.86
C ARG A 66 6.32 18.76 1.68
N LYS A 67 7.17 17.74 1.67
CA LYS A 67 6.94 16.50 2.43
C LYS A 67 6.77 16.79 3.93
N GLN A 68 7.69 17.56 4.51
CA GLN A 68 7.66 17.91 5.93
C GLN A 68 6.41 18.71 6.29
N LYS A 69 6.03 19.70 5.47
CA LYS A 69 4.81 20.51 5.66
C LYS A 69 3.55 19.65 5.66
N VAL A 70 3.40 18.77 4.67
CA VAL A 70 2.25 17.86 4.55
C VAL A 70 2.19 16.92 5.75
N GLN A 71 3.33 16.35 6.17
CA GLN A 71 3.39 15.51 7.38
C GLN A 71 2.97 16.30 8.63
N LEU A 72 3.42 17.53 8.82
CA LEU A 72 3.05 18.37 9.97
C LEU A 72 1.55 18.67 10.01
N ILE A 73 0.94 18.97 8.87
CA ILE A 73 -0.52 19.20 8.78
C ILE A 73 -1.29 17.96 9.22
N VAL A 74 -0.94 16.79 8.66
CA VAL A 74 -1.62 15.53 8.98
C VAL A 74 -1.42 15.15 10.45
N ARG A 75 -0.20 15.31 10.98
CA ARG A 75 0.10 15.05 12.41
C ARG A 75 -0.72 15.95 13.32
N TYR A 76 -0.77 17.26 13.03
CA TYR A 76 -1.57 18.20 13.80
C TYR A 76 -3.06 17.86 13.76
N ALA A 77 -3.59 17.47 12.60
CA ALA A 77 -4.99 17.05 12.47
C ALA A 77 -5.32 15.84 13.36
N ILE A 78 -4.43 14.85 13.39
CA ILE A 78 -4.63 13.61 14.16
C ILE A 78 -4.43 13.86 15.66
N GLU A 79 -3.29 14.43 16.06
CA GLU A 79 -2.90 14.52 17.47
C GLU A 79 -3.53 15.72 18.18
N ASN A 80 -3.68 16.85 17.49
CA ASN A 80 -4.13 18.09 18.12
C ASN A 80 -5.61 18.37 17.91
N VAL A 81 -6.18 17.99 16.76
CA VAL A 81 -7.62 18.21 16.48
C VAL A 81 -8.46 17.01 16.91
N LYS A 82 -8.16 15.79 16.40
CA LYS A 82 -8.91 14.57 16.77
C LYS A 82 -8.51 13.98 18.12
N LYS A 83 -7.32 14.33 18.63
CA LYS A 83 -6.73 13.76 19.86
C LYS A 83 -6.52 12.24 19.78
N TRP A 84 -6.23 11.73 18.59
CA TRP A 84 -5.98 10.31 18.35
C TRP A 84 -4.49 9.99 18.35
N THR A 85 -4.15 8.73 18.65
CA THR A 85 -2.80 8.22 18.38
C THR A 85 -2.66 7.89 16.89
N PRO A 86 -1.43 7.83 16.35
CA PRO A 86 -1.20 7.42 14.96
C PRO A 86 -1.78 6.03 14.66
N GLU A 87 -1.71 5.08 15.60
CA GLU A 87 -2.22 3.72 15.46
C GLU A 87 -3.76 3.70 15.41
N GLN A 88 -4.40 4.54 16.24
CA GLN A 88 -5.85 4.70 16.23
C GLN A 88 -6.29 5.33 14.91
N ALA A 89 -5.65 6.43 14.49
CA ALA A 89 -5.96 7.10 13.24
C ALA A 89 -5.82 6.16 12.04
N ARG A 90 -4.81 5.26 12.02
CA ARG A 90 -4.66 4.29 10.93
C ARG A 90 -5.87 3.36 10.78
N ARG A 91 -6.57 3.04 11.87
CA ARG A 91 -7.72 2.12 11.86
C ARG A 91 -9.05 2.84 11.67
N GLU A 92 -9.17 4.05 12.21
CA GLU A 92 -10.47 4.73 12.37
C GLU A 92 -10.66 5.93 11.44
N LEU A 93 -9.59 6.47 10.84
CA LEU A 93 -9.70 7.61 9.94
C LEU A 93 -10.56 7.27 8.72
N SER A 94 -11.57 8.08 8.46
CA SER A 94 -12.50 7.92 7.35
C SER A 94 -12.38 9.04 6.31
N LEU A 95 -12.99 8.85 5.13
CA LEU A 95 -13.14 9.93 4.15
C LEU A 95 -13.89 11.16 4.71
N GLU A 96 -14.81 10.95 5.64
CA GLU A 96 -15.52 12.04 6.29
C GLU A 96 -14.57 12.86 7.16
N ASP A 97 -13.72 12.20 7.95
CA ASP A 97 -12.68 12.85 8.73
C ASP A 97 -11.72 13.64 7.83
N ILE A 98 -11.30 13.08 6.70
CA ILE A 98 -10.46 13.79 5.70
C ILE A 98 -11.12 15.10 5.23
N LYS A 99 -12.44 15.11 5.05
CA LYS A 99 -13.19 16.31 4.67
C LYS A 99 -13.32 17.30 5.83
N GLN A 100 -13.73 16.82 7.00
CA GLN A 100 -13.91 17.64 8.21
C GLN A 100 -12.59 18.31 8.62
N LEU A 101 -11.49 17.56 8.62
CA LEU A 101 -10.14 18.03 8.91
C LEU A 101 -9.50 18.80 7.74
N LYS A 102 -10.22 19.04 6.65
CA LYS A 102 -9.70 19.76 5.46
C LYS A 102 -8.43 19.14 4.85
N LEU A 103 -8.14 17.87 5.13
CA LEU A 103 -6.96 17.14 4.62
C LEU A 103 -7.09 16.83 3.11
N HIS A 104 -8.30 16.86 2.56
CA HIS A 104 -8.51 16.78 1.11
C HIS A 104 -7.77 17.88 0.33
N LEU A 105 -7.46 19.03 0.95
CA LEU A 105 -6.72 20.14 0.34
C LEU A 105 -5.24 19.84 0.09
N ILE A 106 -4.70 18.78 0.70
CA ILE A 106 -3.30 18.35 0.53
C ILE A 106 -3.20 16.94 -0.05
N ARG A 107 -4.32 16.35 -0.49
CA ARG A 107 -4.37 14.98 -1.00
C ARG A 107 -3.46 14.77 -2.21
N GLU A 108 -3.35 15.77 -3.09
CA GLU A 108 -2.51 15.70 -4.29
C GLU A 108 -1.01 15.53 -3.99
N TYR A 109 -0.56 15.87 -2.78
CA TYR A 109 0.84 15.73 -2.38
C TYR A 109 1.14 14.39 -1.69
N ILE A 110 0.14 13.51 -1.57
CA ILE A 110 0.27 12.20 -0.95
C ILE A 110 -0.12 11.17 -1.99
N GLU A 111 0.88 10.47 -2.52
CA GLU A 111 0.65 9.39 -3.47
C GLU A 111 0.03 8.18 -2.76
N PRO A 112 -1.18 7.74 -3.14
CA PRO A 112 -1.78 6.55 -2.59
C PRO A 112 -1.03 5.30 -3.09
N PRO A 113 -0.89 4.25 -2.25
CA PRO A 113 -0.37 2.98 -2.74
C PRO A 113 -1.32 2.39 -3.78
N ILE A 114 -0.78 1.63 -4.72
CA ILE A 114 -1.55 1.03 -5.84
C ILE A 114 -2.64 0.04 -5.36
N GLU A 115 -2.49 -0.51 -4.16
CA GLU A 115 -3.50 -1.35 -3.51
C GLU A 115 -4.71 -0.56 -2.98
N ALA A 116 -4.57 0.75 -2.73
CA ALA A 116 -5.62 1.55 -2.10
C ALA A 116 -6.88 1.66 -2.96
N LYS A 117 -8.03 1.52 -2.30
CA LYS A 117 -9.35 1.78 -2.86
C LYS A 117 -9.65 3.29 -2.84
N ALA A 118 -10.69 3.71 -3.55
CA ALA A 118 -11.04 5.13 -3.67
C ALA A 118 -11.39 5.76 -2.30
N GLU A 119 -11.97 4.95 -1.42
CA GLU A 119 -12.39 5.27 -0.06
C GLU A 119 -11.30 5.09 1.00
N ASP A 120 -10.19 4.45 0.66
CA ASP A 120 -9.10 4.25 1.61
C ASP A 120 -8.41 5.59 1.90
N VAL A 121 -8.09 5.81 3.18
CA VAL A 121 -7.40 7.02 3.64
C VAL A 121 -6.25 6.71 4.60
N TYR A 122 -6.01 5.42 4.92
CA TYR A 122 -4.96 4.98 5.83
C TYR A 122 -3.56 5.47 5.38
N TYR A 123 -3.35 5.67 4.08
CA TYR A 123 -2.09 6.14 3.51
C TYR A 123 -1.74 7.58 3.94
N PHE A 124 -2.71 8.41 4.34
CA PHE A 124 -2.42 9.71 4.97
C PHE A 124 -1.61 9.51 6.26
N VAL A 125 -2.01 8.52 7.06
CA VAL A 125 -1.35 8.17 8.33
C VAL A 125 0.01 7.55 8.05
N GLU A 126 0.10 6.60 7.12
CA GLU A 126 1.41 6.01 6.76
C GLU A 126 2.39 7.06 6.23
N PHE A 127 1.92 8.02 5.45
CA PHE A 127 2.73 9.13 4.94
C PHE A 127 3.24 10.03 6.07
N ALA A 128 2.36 10.38 7.02
CA ALA A 128 2.68 11.22 8.16
C ALA A 128 3.61 10.54 9.18
N TYR A 129 3.49 9.23 9.34
CA TYR A 129 4.17 8.44 10.38
C TYR A 129 4.96 7.27 9.78
N PRO A 130 6.13 7.53 9.17
CA PRO A 130 6.90 6.50 8.48
C PRO A 130 7.49 5.43 9.42
N TYR A 131 7.51 5.69 10.73
CA TYR A 131 7.99 4.75 11.74
C TYR A 131 6.94 3.70 12.14
N LEU A 132 5.67 3.86 11.74
CA LEU A 132 4.65 2.84 12.04
C LEU A 132 4.98 1.54 11.29
N PRO A 133 4.76 0.36 11.92
CA PRO A 133 4.95 -0.92 11.25
C PRO A 133 4.07 -1.01 10.00
N ARG A 134 4.67 -1.26 8.83
CA ARG A 134 3.95 -1.39 7.56
C ARG A 134 3.91 -2.84 7.10
N LEU A 135 2.89 -3.17 6.34
CA LEU A 135 2.86 -4.44 5.62
C LEU A 135 4.03 -4.50 4.65
N THR A 136 4.69 -5.66 4.59
CA THR A 136 5.69 -5.93 3.56
C THR A 136 5.02 -5.98 2.19
N GLU A 137 5.81 -5.82 1.12
CA GLU A 137 5.31 -5.95 -0.26
C GLU A 137 4.60 -7.30 -0.47
N LYS A 138 5.16 -8.39 0.06
CA LYS A 138 4.53 -9.73 0.06
C LYS A 138 3.16 -9.73 0.74
N GLN A 139 3.05 -9.13 1.92
CA GLN A 139 1.78 -9.08 2.65
C GLN A 139 0.73 -8.24 1.91
N ARG A 140 1.12 -7.12 1.29
CA ARG A 140 0.22 -6.28 0.49
C ARG A 140 -0.27 -7.01 -0.76
N ALA A 141 0.62 -7.70 -1.45
CA ALA A 141 0.29 -8.51 -2.63
C ALA A 141 -0.71 -9.61 -2.28
N LEU A 142 -0.45 -10.35 -1.21
CA LEU A 142 -1.35 -11.42 -0.75
C LEU A 142 -2.70 -10.87 -0.29
N TRP A 143 -2.73 -9.73 0.40
CA TRP A 143 -3.97 -9.09 0.79
C TRP A 143 -4.85 -8.77 -0.44
N VAL A 144 -4.30 -8.11 -1.46
CA VAL A 144 -5.04 -7.83 -2.70
C VAL A 144 -5.47 -9.12 -3.38
N TYR A 145 -4.59 -10.12 -3.45
CA TYR A 145 -4.92 -11.38 -4.10
C TYR A 145 -6.08 -12.11 -3.39
N GLN A 146 -6.05 -12.16 -2.06
CA GLN A 146 -7.12 -12.74 -1.24
C GLN A 146 -8.45 -12.00 -1.39
N GLU A 147 -8.44 -10.66 -1.50
CA GLU A 147 -9.65 -9.89 -1.80
C GLU A 147 -10.23 -10.24 -3.17
N VAL A 148 -9.38 -10.47 -4.17
CA VAL A 148 -9.80 -10.87 -5.53
C VAL A 148 -10.34 -12.29 -5.55
N LEU A 149 -9.70 -13.22 -4.84
CA LEU A 149 -10.15 -14.61 -4.72
C LEU A 149 -11.50 -14.72 -4.01
N SER A 150 -11.69 -13.97 -2.92
CA SER A 150 -12.93 -13.95 -2.13
C SER A 150 -14.07 -13.15 -2.77
N GLY A 151 -13.79 -12.40 -3.84
CA GLY A 151 -14.76 -11.54 -4.52
C GLY A 151 -15.08 -10.24 -3.80
N ILE A 152 -14.39 -9.90 -2.70
CA ILE A 152 -14.43 -8.58 -2.05
C ILE A 152 -14.03 -7.50 -3.07
N ARG A 153 -13.02 -7.81 -3.89
CA ARG A 153 -12.56 -6.98 -5.01
C ARG A 153 -12.84 -7.73 -6.31
N ARG A 154 -13.47 -7.07 -7.30
CA ARG A 154 -13.82 -7.71 -8.58
C ARG A 154 -12.59 -8.04 -9.45
N HIS A 155 -11.62 -7.13 -9.48
CA HIS A 155 -10.40 -7.24 -10.30
C HIS A 155 -9.21 -6.63 -9.56
N PHE A 156 -7.99 -7.05 -9.91
CA PHE A 156 -6.78 -6.38 -9.45
C PHE A 156 -6.80 -4.87 -9.77
N PRO A 157 -6.09 -4.02 -9.00
CA PRO A 157 -5.91 -2.63 -9.35
C PRO A 157 -5.44 -2.43 -10.81
N PRO A 158 -5.78 -1.31 -11.45
CA PRO A 158 -5.21 -0.96 -12.75
C PRO A 158 -3.68 -0.95 -12.70
N ALA A 159 -3.02 -1.48 -13.74
CA ALA A 159 -1.56 -1.59 -13.83
C ALA A 159 -0.89 -2.32 -12.66
N TYR A 160 -1.63 -3.14 -11.89
CA TYR A 160 -1.10 -3.79 -10.68
C TYR A 160 0.12 -4.65 -10.94
N PHE A 161 0.22 -5.26 -12.11
CA PHE A 161 1.36 -6.10 -12.46
C PHE A 161 2.34 -5.41 -13.44
N GLN A 162 2.07 -4.18 -13.87
CA GLN A 162 2.82 -3.50 -14.94
C GLN A 162 4.00 -2.70 -14.38
N SER A 163 5.02 -3.38 -13.84
CA SER A 163 6.33 -2.83 -13.43
C SER A 163 7.22 -3.97 -12.92
N VAL A 164 8.50 -3.71 -12.64
CA VAL A 164 9.39 -4.66 -11.94
C VAL A 164 8.78 -5.14 -10.62
N LYS A 165 8.23 -4.23 -9.81
CA LYS A 165 7.48 -4.60 -8.60
C LYS A 165 6.18 -5.34 -8.90
N GLY A 166 5.60 -5.11 -10.08
CA GLY A 166 4.43 -5.82 -10.57
C GLY A 166 4.73 -7.29 -10.85
N GLU A 167 5.87 -7.60 -11.46
CA GLU A 167 6.35 -8.97 -11.68
C GLU A 167 6.61 -9.70 -10.35
N GLU A 168 7.22 -9.02 -9.36
CA GLU A 168 7.39 -9.57 -8.01
C GLU A 168 6.04 -9.93 -7.37
N ARG A 169 5.03 -9.05 -7.50
CA ARG A 169 3.67 -9.30 -7.02
C ARG A 169 3.00 -10.46 -7.75
N ALA A 170 3.21 -10.58 -9.06
CA ALA A 170 2.71 -11.69 -9.85
C ALA A 170 3.27 -13.02 -9.34
N LYS A 171 4.59 -13.08 -9.13
CA LYS A 171 5.27 -14.26 -8.56
C LYS A 171 4.72 -14.61 -7.17
N ILE A 172 4.54 -13.62 -6.29
CA ILE A 172 3.94 -13.85 -4.95
C ILE A 172 2.55 -14.49 -5.05
N CYS A 173 1.71 -14.05 -6.00
CA CYS A 173 0.38 -14.61 -6.18
C CYS A 173 0.45 -16.05 -6.72
N VAL A 174 1.34 -16.33 -7.68
CA VAL A 174 1.53 -17.68 -8.23
C VAL A 174 2.11 -18.63 -7.18
N ASP A 175 3.13 -18.21 -6.42
CA ASP A 175 3.69 -18.97 -5.30
C ASP A 175 2.60 -19.34 -4.29
N TYR A 176 1.74 -18.38 -3.93
CA TYR A 176 0.63 -18.63 -3.02
C TYR A 176 -0.39 -19.64 -3.58
N MET A 177 -0.74 -19.51 -4.87
CA MET A 177 -1.61 -20.48 -5.53
C MET A 177 -1.01 -21.88 -5.48
N CYS A 178 0.27 -22.02 -5.81
CA CYS A 178 0.96 -23.32 -5.83
C CYS A 178 1.03 -23.95 -4.44
N GLN A 179 1.49 -23.18 -3.44
CA GLN A 179 1.79 -23.72 -2.11
C GLN A 179 0.55 -23.89 -1.24
N HIS A 180 -0.44 -23.00 -1.35
CA HIS A 180 -1.56 -22.96 -0.40
C HIS A 180 -2.89 -23.38 -1.02
N LEU A 181 -3.11 -23.12 -2.31
CA LEU A 181 -4.38 -23.45 -2.97
C LEU A 181 -4.32 -24.81 -3.66
N LEU A 182 -3.21 -25.10 -4.34
CA LEU A 182 -2.94 -26.38 -5.00
C LEU A 182 -2.20 -27.36 -4.09
N GLN A 183 -1.55 -26.87 -3.04
CA GLN A 183 -0.78 -27.67 -2.07
C GLN A 183 0.31 -28.52 -2.75
N LEU A 184 0.98 -27.94 -3.75
CA LEU A 184 2.09 -28.60 -4.43
C LEU A 184 3.24 -28.81 -3.45
N SER A 185 3.75 -30.03 -3.40
CA SER A 185 4.91 -30.37 -2.57
C SER A 185 6.22 -30.06 -3.30
N ASP A 186 6.19 -30.10 -4.63
CA ASP A 186 7.31 -29.76 -5.50
C ASP A 186 6.86 -28.86 -6.66
N LEU A 187 7.58 -27.77 -6.93
CA LEU A 187 7.32 -26.90 -8.08
C LEU A 187 7.55 -27.61 -9.42
N ARG A 188 8.29 -28.72 -9.45
CA ARG A 188 8.45 -29.59 -10.62
C ARG A 188 7.15 -30.27 -11.06
N GLU A 189 6.08 -30.14 -10.29
CA GLU A 189 4.73 -30.54 -10.72
C GLU A 189 4.09 -29.53 -11.68
N LEU A 190 4.57 -28.26 -11.71
CA LEU A 190 4.01 -27.20 -12.56
C LEU A 190 4.00 -27.54 -14.05
N PRO A 191 5.07 -28.09 -14.65
CA PRO A 191 5.06 -28.47 -16.06
C PRO A 191 3.89 -29.39 -16.43
N ARG A 192 3.54 -30.36 -15.57
CA ARG A 192 2.39 -31.27 -15.80
C ARG A 192 1.03 -30.56 -15.73
N LEU A 193 0.93 -29.48 -14.94
CA LEU A 193 -0.28 -28.69 -14.81
C LEU A 193 -0.45 -27.68 -15.95
N PHE A 194 0.67 -27.19 -16.48
CA PHE A 194 0.74 -26.12 -17.46
C PHE A 194 1.08 -26.57 -18.88
N SER A 195 1.41 -27.85 -19.12
CA SER A 195 1.75 -28.39 -20.45
C SER A 195 0.58 -28.25 -21.44
N LYS A 196 -0.65 -28.49 -20.97
CA LYS A 196 -1.87 -28.34 -21.77
C LYS A 196 -2.45 -26.94 -21.61
N THR A 197 -2.33 -26.15 -22.68
CA THR A 197 -2.78 -24.75 -22.74
C THR A 197 -4.19 -24.53 -22.20
N GLU A 198 -5.18 -25.33 -22.62
CA GLU A 198 -6.58 -25.20 -22.15
C GLU A 198 -6.73 -25.42 -20.64
N ARG A 199 -6.01 -26.42 -20.10
CA ARG A 199 -5.99 -26.71 -18.66
C ARG A 199 -5.34 -25.57 -17.89
N ALA A 200 -4.20 -25.09 -18.38
CA ALA A 200 -3.46 -23.98 -17.79
C ALA A 200 -4.33 -22.71 -17.69
N TYR A 201 -4.99 -22.31 -18.78
CA TYR A 201 -5.90 -21.17 -18.77
C TYR A 201 -7.10 -21.36 -17.86
N SER A 202 -7.68 -22.56 -17.82
CA SER A 202 -8.79 -22.89 -16.91
C SER A 202 -8.37 -22.76 -15.45
N LEU A 203 -7.18 -23.27 -15.10
CA LEU A 203 -6.58 -23.16 -13.77
C LEU A 203 -6.33 -21.69 -13.38
N LEU A 204 -5.68 -20.94 -14.27
CA LEU A 204 -5.42 -19.51 -14.05
C LEU A 204 -6.72 -18.71 -13.91
N LYS A 205 -7.77 -19.05 -14.66
CA LYS A 205 -9.08 -18.39 -14.54
C LYS A 205 -9.75 -18.72 -13.20
N GLN A 206 -9.70 -19.98 -12.77
CA GLN A 206 -10.23 -20.42 -11.47
C GLN A 206 -9.60 -19.63 -10.32
N TYR A 207 -8.28 -19.45 -10.36
CA TYR A 207 -7.53 -18.75 -9.33
C TYR A 207 -7.30 -17.26 -9.62
N LYS A 208 -8.05 -16.68 -10.57
CA LYS A 208 -8.04 -15.25 -10.92
C LYS A 208 -6.71 -14.70 -11.46
N LEU A 209 -5.75 -15.55 -11.85
CA LEU A 209 -4.44 -15.18 -12.36
C LEU A 209 -4.31 -15.19 -13.89
N LYS A 210 -5.40 -15.46 -14.63
CA LYS A 210 -5.38 -15.40 -16.11
C LYS A 210 -4.88 -14.04 -16.64
N ILE A 211 -5.13 -12.96 -15.90
CA ILE A 211 -4.65 -11.60 -16.22
C ILE A 211 -3.14 -11.52 -16.42
N LEU A 212 -2.35 -12.39 -15.78
CA LEU A 212 -0.90 -12.41 -15.95
C LEU A 212 -0.51 -12.76 -17.39
N VAL A 213 -1.16 -13.75 -17.99
CA VAL A 213 -0.94 -14.11 -19.40
C VAL A 213 -1.61 -13.12 -20.34
N ASP A 214 -2.68 -12.45 -19.91
CA ASP A 214 -3.32 -11.44 -20.76
C ASP A 214 -2.53 -10.12 -20.84
N THR A 215 -1.60 -9.87 -19.91
CA THR A 215 -0.95 -8.54 -19.77
C THR A 215 0.56 -8.53 -19.55
N LEU A 216 1.18 -9.63 -19.11
CA LEU A 216 2.62 -9.71 -18.83
C LEU A 216 3.33 -10.76 -19.70
N TYR A 217 2.74 -11.94 -19.83
CA TYR A 217 3.41 -13.11 -20.43
C TYR A 217 2.75 -13.51 -21.74
N PHE A 218 3.51 -14.08 -22.68
CA PHE A 218 2.97 -14.51 -23.97
C PHE A 218 2.13 -15.79 -23.88
N SER A 219 2.42 -16.66 -22.90
CA SER A 219 1.73 -17.92 -22.71
C SER A 219 1.84 -18.42 -21.27
N PRO A 220 1.06 -19.44 -20.86
CA PRO A 220 1.22 -20.06 -19.54
C PRO A 220 2.59 -20.73 -19.35
N PHE A 221 3.18 -21.27 -20.43
CA PHE A 221 4.55 -21.80 -20.41
C PHE A 221 5.55 -20.70 -20.08
N ASP A 222 5.50 -19.61 -20.85
CA ASP A 222 6.34 -18.42 -20.69
C ASP A 222 6.29 -17.87 -19.26
N MET A 223 5.09 -17.70 -18.71
CA MET A 223 4.86 -17.31 -17.32
C MET A 223 5.61 -18.21 -16.33
N VAL A 224 5.49 -19.53 -16.46
CA VAL A 224 6.16 -20.46 -15.53
C VAL A 224 7.67 -20.40 -15.69
N THR A 225 8.18 -20.42 -16.91
CA THR A 225 9.63 -20.46 -17.16
C THR A 225 10.34 -19.15 -16.83
N GLU A 226 9.66 -18.00 -16.94
CA GLU A 226 10.21 -16.73 -16.48
C GLU A 226 10.18 -16.62 -14.94
N MET A 227 9.11 -17.08 -14.29
CA MET A 227 9.02 -17.05 -12.82
C MET A 227 9.91 -18.10 -12.13
N TYR A 228 10.19 -19.22 -12.79
CA TYR A 228 10.95 -20.36 -12.30
C TYR A 228 11.92 -20.88 -13.38
N PRO A 229 13.05 -20.17 -13.63
CA PRO A 229 13.98 -20.51 -14.71
C PRO A 229 14.51 -21.94 -14.68
N GLU A 230 14.58 -22.57 -13.51
CA GLU A 230 14.97 -23.97 -13.34
C GLU A 230 14.03 -24.97 -14.04
N LEU A 231 12.79 -24.56 -14.34
CA LEU A 231 11.80 -25.37 -15.05
C LEU A 231 11.85 -25.18 -16.57
N SER A 232 12.74 -24.34 -17.10
CA SER A 232 12.85 -24.05 -18.54
C SER A 232 13.38 -25.22 -19.39
N HIS A 233 13.94 -26.26 -18.76
CA HIS A 233 14.51 -27.39 -19.48
C HIS A 233 13.41 -28.21 -20.20
N PRO A 234 13.53 -28.49 -21.51
CA PRO A 234 12.48 -29.14 -22.30
C PRO A 234 11.98 -30.48 -21.75
N SER A 235 12.88 -31.28 -21.16
CA SER A 235 12.54 -32.60 -20.60
C SER A 235 11.46 -32.58 -19.52
N TYR A 236 11.20 -31.43 -18.89
CA TYR A 236 10.11 -31.33 -17.90
C TYR A 236 8.74 -31.16 -18.54
N TRP A 237 8.67 -30.79 -19.82
CA TRP A 237 7.45 -30.43 -20.54
C TRP A 237 7.06 -31.44 -21.63
N GLU A 238 7.88 -32.48 -21.83
CA GLU A 238 7.54 -33.62 -22.67
C GLU A 238 6.42 -34.42 -22.00
N GLU A 239 5.27 -34.55 -22.67
CA GLU A 239 4.17 -35.40 -22.20
C GLU A 239 4.56 -36.87 -22.39
N GLU A 240 4.40 -37.70 -21.35
CA GLU A 240 4.29 -39.16 -21.50
C GLU A 240 2.97 -39.54 -22.16
#